data_AF-A0A448KDM5-F1
#
_entry.id   AF-A0A448KDM5-F1
#
_cell.length_a   1.000
_cell.length_b   1.000
_cell.length_c   1.000
_cell.angle_alpha   90.00
_cell.angle_beta   90.00
_cell.angle_gamma   90.00
#
_symmetry.space_group_name_H-M   'P 1'
#
loop_
_entity.id
_entity.type
_entity.pdbx_description
1 polymer ?
#
loop_
_entity_poly.entity_id
_entity_poly.type
_entity_poly.pdbx_seq_one_letter_code
_entity_poly.pdbx_strand_id
1 'polypeptide(L)'
;MTTMSRSVIETPAPMSAEPPEAPIRVADNGDGMAPLSPGQWPGRQAEEGLYGSPGWSVRLGLWRILDQWPGPARSPGPAPEGRAGAPLIDASGGPVSDYVPFHGMDGEAARQLLELLPQANLADRQNLAPSLRTLLEACAGSEGQLRLSGYGIGPQRHDERLSVEALWAADHDLQDLDVHPEHRDGCQCEALWARVSQRYGLDALAMPDEIRRLRPEWAGGAPGWWMWWD
;
A
#
# COMPACT_ATOMS: atom_id res chain seq x y z
N MET A 1 -50.38 -71.12 12.41
CA MET A 1 -50.22 -70.24 13.60
C MET A 1 -49.32 -69.09 13.20
N THR A 2 -49.82 -67.86 13.32
CA THR A 2 -49.13 -66.67 13.82
C THR A 2 -49.85 -65.43 13.30
N THR A 3 -50.18 -64.58 14.25
CA THR A 3 -51.07 -63.42 14.25
C THR A 3 -50.51 -62.19 13.54
N MET A 4 -51.46 -61.30 13.25
CA MET A 4 -51.32 -59.94 12.72
C MET A 4 -50.26 -59.06 13.38
N SER A 5 -49.75 -58.08 12.63
CA SER A 5 -49.75 -56.67 13.05
C SER A 5 -49.48 -55.70 11.90
N ARG A 6 -50.38 -54.73 11.73
CA ARG A 6 -50.18 -53.48 10.98
C ARG A 6 -49.49 -52.48 11.92
N SER A 7 -48.52 -51.73 11.43
CA SER A 7 -48.07 -50.43 11.98
C SER A 7 -47.44 -49.64 10.83
N VAL A 8 -48.18 -48.68 10.27
CA VAL A 8 -48.18 -47.24 10.60
C VAL A 8 -46.87 -46.59 10.17
N ILE A 9 -46.99 -45.81 9.11
CA ILE A 9 -45.97 -44.93 8.51
C ILE A 9 -45.79 -43.75 9.47
N GLU A 10 -44.59 -43.60 10.04
CA GLU A 10 -44.23 -42.41 10.80
C GLU A 10 -43.86 -41.27 9.84
N THR A 11 -44.65 -40.21 9.90
CA THR A 11 -44.40 -38.91 9.26
C THR A 11 -43.31 -38.17 10.06
N PRO A 12 -42.27 -37.62 9.43
CA PRO A 12 -41.28 -36.81 10.14
C PRO A 12 -41.91 -35.48 10.63
N ALA A 13 -41.53 -35.10 11.85
CA ALA A 13 -42.00 -33.90 12.55
C ALA A 13 -41.61 -32.59 11.82
N PRO A 14 -42.43 -31.53 11.93
CA PRO A 14 -42.13 -30.24 11.33
C PRO A 14 -40.98 -29.54 12.06
N MET A 15 -39.96 -29.13 11.30
CA MET A 15 -38.92 -28.21 11.75
C MET A 15 -39.56 -26.90 12.20
N SER A 16 -39.33 -26.51 13.46
CA SER A 16 -39.76 -25.24 14.02
C SER A 16 -39.12 -24.09 13.23
N ALA A 17 -39.96 -23.19 12.73
CA ALA A 17 -39.55 -21.94 12.13
C ALA A 17 -38.90 -21.02 13.19
N GLU A 18 -37.71 -20.51 12.91
CA GLU A 18 -37.07 -19.46 13.70
C GLU A 18 -37.89 -18.16 13.62
N PRO A 19 -37.95 -17.38 14.72
CA PRO A 19 -38.69 -16.12 14.74
C PRO A 19 -37.99 -15.06 13.86
N PRO A 20 -38.74 -14.11 13.26
CA PRO A 20 -38.16 -13.07 12.42
C PRO A 20 -37.23 -12.15 13.22
N GLU A 21 -36.01 -11.94 12.71
CA GLU A 21 -35.05 -10.98 13.25
C GLU A 21 -35.68 -9.58 13.35
N ALA A 22 -35.55 -8.95 14.52
CA ALA A 22 -35.97 -7.58 14.73
C ALA A 22 -35.13 -6.61 13.89
N PRO A 23 -35.72 -5.53 13.33
CA PRO A 23 -34.97 -4.57 12.53
C PRO A 23 -33.91 -3.88 13.38
N ILE A 24 -32.66 -3.93 12.91
CA ILE A 24 -31.53 -3.22 13.49
C ILE A 24 -31.85 -1.73 13.48
N ARG A 25 -31.96 -1.13 14.67
CA ARG A 25 -32.08 0.32 14.83
C ARG A 25 -30.75 0.95 14.41
N VAL A 26 -30.78 1.68 13.30
CA VAL A 26 -29.72 2.61 12.91
C VAL A 26 -29.64 3.67 14.00
N ALA A 27 -28.55 3.69 14.76
CA ALA A 27 -28.24 4.80 15.65
C ALA A 27 -27.88 6.01 14.78
N ASP A 28 -28.81 6.96 14.72
CA ASP A 28 -28.59 8.31 14.24
C ASP A 28 -27.66 9.02 15.23
N ASN A 29 -26.37 9.08 14.89
CA ASN A 29 -25.41 9.95 15.57
C ASN A 29 -25.14 11.14 14.66
N GLY A 30 -26.11 12.04 14.58
CA GLY A 30 -25.87 13.41 14.19
C GLY A 30 -25.04 14.10 15.26
N ASP A 31 -23.77 14.32 14.97
CA ASP A 31 -23.01 15.42 15.57
C ASP A 31 -22.07 15.98 14.50
N GLY A 32 -22.30 17.26 14.18
CA GLY A 32 -21.50 18.02 13.24
C GLY A 32 -20.06 18.11 13.73
N MET A 33 -19.17 17.35 13.09
CA MET A 33 -17.75 17.43 13.40
C MET A 33 -17.19 18.71 12.79
N ALA A 34 -16.98 19.72 13.63
CA ALA A 34 -16.18 20.89 13.27
C ALA A 34 -14.79 20.43 12.78
N PRO A 35 -14.17 21.12 11.81
CA PRO A 35 -12.86 20.73 11.30
C PRO A 35 -11.84 20.70 12.44
N LEU A 36 -11.16 19.56 12.60
CA LEU A 36 -10.13 19.38 13.63
C LEU A 36 -8.96 20.33 13.37
N SER A 37 -8.55 21.07 14.41
CA SER A 37 -7.35 21.90 14.35
C SER A 37 -6.09 21.01 14.28
N PRO A 38 -5.06 21.39 13.52
CA PRO A 38 -3.81 20.63 13.46
C PRO A 38 -3.20 20.47 14.85
N GLY A 39 -3.17 19.24 15.37
CA GLY A 39 -2.48 18.89 16.62
C GLY A 39 -3.33 18.30 17.75
N GLN A 40 -4.66 18.19 17.61
CA GLN A 40 -5.51 17.52 18.60
C GLN A 40 -6.10 16.24 18.02
N TRP A 41 -5.33 15.15 18.09
CA TRP A 41 -5.83 13.80 17.85
C TRP A 41 -6.25 13.21 19.22
N PRO A 42 -7.51 12.83 19.43
CA PRO A 42 -8.00 12.35 20.72
C PRO A 42 -7.17 11.16 21.23
N GLY A 43 -6.63 11.28 22.45
CA GLY A 43 -6.01 10.15 23.17
C GLY A 43 -4.47 10.10 23.23
N ARG A 44 -3.73 11.10 22.72
CA ARG A 44 -2.25 11.03 22.72
C ARG A 44 -1.60 12.00 23.73
N GLN A 45 -0.96 11.45 24.76
CA GLN A 45 0.04 12.19 25.54
C GLN A 45 1.31 12.38 24.70
N ALA A 46 2.08 13.43 24.97
CA ALA A 46 3.20 13.93 24.17
C ALA A 46 4.44 13.02 24.19
N GLU A 47 4.31 11.76 23.77
CA GLU A 47 5.46 10.92 23.43
C GLU A 47 5.96 11.29 22.03
N GLU A 48 7.28 11.36 21.86
CA GLU A 48 7.90 11.55 20.54
C GLU A 48 7.48 10.37 19.63
N GLY A 49 6.89 10.68 18.47
CA GLY A 49 6.56 9.67 17.48
C GLY A 49 7.83 9.14 16.82
N LEU A 50 7.73 7.97 16.16
CA LEU A 50 8.88 7.23 15.63
C LEU A 50 9.86 8.06 14.79
N TYR A 51 9.34 9.01 14.00
CA TYR A 51 10.13 9.86 13.10
C TYR A 51 9.96 11.37 13.37
N GLY A 52 9.43 11.74 14.53
CA GLY A 52 9.24 13.13 14.93
C GLY A 52 7.96 13.36 15.75
N SER A 53 7.68 14.62 16.09
CA SER A 53 6.47 14.94 16.85
C SER A 53 5.20 14.51 16.11
N PRO A 54 4.21 13.89 16.77
CA PRO A 54 2.99 13.41 16.13
C PRO A 54 2.34 14.44 15.21
N GLY A 55 1.87 14.03 14.03
CA GLY A 55 1.30 14.92 13.02
C GLY A 55 2.32 15.57 12.08
N TRP A 56 3.58 15.11 12.08
CA TRP A 56 4.61 15.70 11.24
C TRP A 56 4.29 15.55 9.76
N SER A 57 3.70 14.41 9.35
CA SER A 57 3.34 14.14 7.96
C SER A 57 2.34 15.17 7.42
N VAL A 58 1.37 15.58 8.25
CA VAL A 58 0.37 16.60 7.91
C VAL A 58 1.03 17.98 7.83
N ARG A 59 1.85 18.34 8.82
CA ARG A 59 2.51 19.65 8.86
C ARG A 59 3.48 19.88 7.70
N LEU A 60 4.18 18.84 7.27
CA LEU A 60 5.11 18.89 6.15
C LEU A 60 4.41 18.81 4.77
N GLY A 61 3.09 18.59 4.74
CA GLY A 61 2.35 18.51 3.49
C GLY A 61 2.53 17.21 2.72
N LEU A 62 3.03 16.14 3.37
CA LEU A 62 3.24 14.82 2.75
C LEU A 62 1.99 14.35 1.98
N TRP A 63 0.83 14.48 2.60
CA TRP A 63 -0.42 13.95 2.04
C TRP A 63 -0.84 14.65 0.75
N ARG A 64 -0.48 15.92 0.54
CA ARG A 64 -0.74 16.62 -0.72
C ARG A 64 0.11 16.10 -1.88
N ILE A 65 1.29 15.56 -1.56
CA ILE A 65 2.13 14.88 -2.55
C ILE A 65 1.51 13.52 -2.87
N LEU A 66 1.17 12.73 -1.85
CA LEU A 66 0.61 11.39 -2.06
C LEU A 66 -0.76 11.38 -2.75
N ASP A 67 -1.60 12.39 -2.53
CA ASP A 67 -2.93 12.52 -3.16
C ASP A 67 -2.86 12.60 -4.70
N GLN A 68 -1.70 12.92 -5.27
CA GLN A 68 -1.47 12.91 -6.72
C GLN A 68 -1.19 11.50 -7.28
N TRP A 69 -0.93 10.52 -6.41
CA TRP A 69 -0.49 9.17 -6.76
C TRP A 69 -1.35 8.08 -6.11
N PRO A 70 -2.70 8.16 -6.18
CA PRO A 70 -3.56 7.30 -5.39
C PRO A 70 -3.36 5.82 -5.72
N GLY A 71 -3.24 5.00 -4.68
CA GLY A 71 -3.28 3.54 -4.81
C GLY A 71 -4.69 2.96 -4.80
N PRO A 72 -4.88 1.74 -5.32
CA PRO A 72 -6.09 0.98 -5.08
C PRO A 72 -6.19 0.67 -3.58
N ALA A 73 -7.40 0.65 -3.02
CA ALA A 73 -7.59 0.25 -1.63
C ALA A 73 -6.99 -1.15 -1.39
N ARG A 74 -6.21 -1.30 -0.29
CA ARG A 74 -5.44 -2.50 0.16
C ARG A 74 -5.55 -3.68 -0.80
N SER A 75 -4.73 -3.67 -1.86
CA SER A 75 -4.54 -4.82 -2.72
C SER A 75 -3.04 -4.99 -2.94
N PRO A 76 -2.42 -6.10 -2.52
CA PRO A 76 -1.07 -6.43 -2.94
C PRO A 76 -1.09 -6.67 -4.46
N GLY A 77 -0.58 -5.70 -5.23
CA GLY A 77 -0.53 -5.76 -6.70
C GLY A 77 -0.85 -4.42 -7.39
N PRO A 78 -0.60 -4.31 -8.71
CA PRO A 78 -1.00 -3.14 -9.48
C PRO A 78 -2.53 -2.97 -9.43
N ALA A 79 -3.00 -1.73 -9.40
CA ALA A 79 -4.43 -1.41 -9.42
C ALA A 79 -5.14 -2.05 -10.62
N PRO A 80 -6.34 -2.63 -10.45
CA PRO A 80 -7.20 -2.98 -11.57
C PRO A 80 -7.66 -1.71 -12.30
N GLU A 81 -7.89 -1.85 -13.61
CA GLU A 81 -8.12 -0.78 -14.58
C GLU A 81 -9.18 0.26 -14.16
N GLY A 82 -8.88 1.55 -14.39
CA GLY A 82 -9.90 2.59 -14.60
C GLY A 82 -10.58 3.21 -13.37
N ARG A 83 -10.04 3.10 -12.15
CA ARG A 83 -10.51 3.91 -11.01
C ARG A 83 -9.42 4.85 -10.50
N ALA A 84 -9.63 6.15 -10.70
CA ALA A 84 -9.05 7.15 -9.81
C ALA A 84 -9.44 6.77 -8.37
N GLY A 85 -8.47 6.52 -7.50
CA GLY A 85 -8.73 6.19 -6.10
C GLY A 85 -9.59 7.27 -5.43
N ALA A 86 -10.28 6.88 -4.35
CA ALA A 86 -10.95 7.89 -3.52
C ALA A 86 -9.91 8.91 -3.01
N PRO A 87 -10.31 10.18 -2.79
CA PRO A 87 -9.40 11.20 -2.26
C PRO A 87 -8.66 10.69 -1.02
N LEU A 88 -7.34 10.88 -1.00
CA LEU A 88 -6.51 10.41 0.11
C LEU A 88 -6.53 11.36 1.29
N ILE A 89 -6.97 12.61 1.06
CA ILE A 89 -7.06 13.67 2.07
C ILE A 89 -8.49 14.15 2.32
N ASP A 90 -8.76 14.56 3.56
CA ASP A 90 -9.99 15.23 3.96
C ASP A 90 -9.94 16.76 3.72
N ALA A 91 -11.03 17.46 4.05
CA ALA A 91 -11.11 18.92 3.91
C ALA A 91 -10.09 19.69 4.77
N SER A 92 -9.50 19.06 5.79
CA SER A 92 -8.45 19.65 6.63
C SER A 92 -7.05 19.43 6.05
N GLY A 93 -6.92 18.62 4.98
CA GLY A 93 -5.65 18.24 4.38
C GLY A 93 -4.92 17.12 5.12
N GLY A 94 -5.59 16.45 6.06
CA GLY A 94 -5.11 15.24 6.72
C GLY A 94 -5.54 13.98 5.97
N PRO A 95 -4.89 12.82 6.20
CA PRO A 95 -5.24 11.59 5.50
C PRO A 95 -6.58 11.04 5.99
N VAL A 96 -7.43 10.60 5.06
CA VAL A 96 -8.75 10.02 5.37
C VAL A 96 -8.67 8.65 6.07
N SER A 97 -7.51 8.00 5.98
CA SER A 97 -7.22 6.66 6.52
C SER A 97 -5.88 6.68 7.26
N ASP A 98 -5.70 5.78 8.23
CA ASP A 98 -4.42 5.60 8.91
C ASP A 98 -3.34 4.93 8.04
N TYR A 99 -3.77 4.31 6.93
CA TYR A 99 -2.96 3.67 5.91
C TYR A 99 -3.41 4.17 4.54
N VAL A 100 -2.49 4.77 3.79
CA VAL A 100 -2.76 5.41 2.49
C VAL A 100 -1.78 4.85 1.46
N PRO A 101 -2.21 3.96 0.56
CA PRO A 101 -1.35 3.44 -0.49
C PRO A 101 -1.13 4.48 -1.59
N PHE A 102 0.05 4.45 -2.21
CA PHE A 102 0.38 5.21 -3.41
C PHE A 102 1.09 4.31 -4.43
N HIS A 103 0.88 4.58 -5.72
CA HIS A 103 1.51 3.82 -6.79
C HIS A 103 2.05 4.72 -7.90
N GLY A 104 3.16 4.28 -8.47
CA GLY A 104 3.72 4.91 -9.66
C GLY A 104 4.28 6.32 -9.44
N MET A 105 4.65 6.68 -8.20
CA MET A 105 5.20 7.99 -7.88
C MET A 105 6.46 8.27 -8.71
N ASP A 106 6.51 9.47 -9.27
CA ASP A 106 7.60 9.90 -10.16
C ASP A 106 8.77 10.59 -9.44
N GLY A 107 9.76 10.95 -10.24
CA GLY A 107 10.98 11.60 -9.77
C GLY A 107 10.78 13.04 -9.29
N GLU A 108 9.73 13.74 -9.73
CA GLU A 108 9.44 15.09 -9.22
C GLU A 108 8.91 15.01 -7.80
N ALA A 109 7.93 14.15 -7.56
CA ALA A 109 7.43 13.88 -6.22
C ALA A 109 8.53 13.32 -5.32
N ALA A 110 9.38 12.41 -5.81
CA ALA A 110 10.49 11.87 -5.05
C ALA A 110 11.49 12.96 -4.59
N ARG A 111 11.78 13.94 -5.46
CA ARG A 111 12.64 15.08 -5.12
C ARG A 111 12.03 15.95 -4.02
N GLN A 112 10.73 16.24 -4.11
CA GLN A 112 10.03 16.98 -3.06
C GLN A 112 10.08 16.23 -1.71
N LEU A 113 9.91 14.91 -1.73
CA LEU A 113 9.97 14.09 -0.52
C LEU A 113 11.37 14.05 0.12
N LEU A 114 12.44 14.06 -0.67
CA LEU A 114 13.81 14.12 -0.13
C LEU A 114 14.07 15.40 0.68
N GLU A 115 13.45 16.51 0.28
CA GLU A 115 13.56 17.80 0.98
C GLU A 115 12.68 17.86 2.23
N LEU A 116 11.52 17.19 2.20
CA LEU A 116 10.51 17.27 3.25
C LEU A 116 10.71 16.27 4.39
N LEU A 117 11.12 15.04 4.08
CA LEU A 117 11.01 13.94 5.04
C LEU A 117 12.05 14.04 6.18
N PRO A 118 11.68 13.64 7.41
CA PRO A 118 12.62 13.50 8.50
C PRO A 118 13.77 12.57 8.14
N GLN A 119 15.00 12.92 8.55
CA GLN A 119 16.20 12.12 8.26
C GLN A 119 16.09 10.68 8.76
N ALA A 120 15.42 10.47 9.90
CA ALA A 120 15.17 9.14 10.45
C ALA A 120 14.23 8.30 9.57
N ASN A 121 13.17 8.91 9.01
CA ASN A 121 12.30 8.20 8.06
C ASN A 121 13.05 7.91 6.74
N LEU A 122 13.89 8.83 6.26
CA LEU A 122 14.71 8.61 5.06
C LEU A 122 15.71 7.46 5.21
N ALA A 123 16.18 7.20 6.43
CA ALA A 123 17.09 6.10 6.73
C ALA A 123 16.37 4.74 6.90
N ASP A 124 15.05 4.74 7.02
CA ASP A 124 14.24 3.54 7.24
C ASP A 124 14.15 2.65 5.98
N ARG A 125 13.79 1.38 6.20
CA ARG A 125 13.65 0.34 5.16
C ARG A 125 12.36 -0.44 5.38
N GLN A 126 11.58 -0.62 4.33
CA GLN A 126 10.55 -1.65 4.33
C GLN A 126 11.25 -3.01 4.20
N ASN A 127 11.18 -3.87 5.22
CA ASN A 127 11.62 -5.28 5.17
C ASN A 127 12.88 -5.56 4.34
N LEU A 128 14.01 -5.01 4.79
CA LEU A 128 15.34 -5.20 4.17
C LEU A 128 15.48 -4.67 2.73
N ALA A 129 14.47 -3.96 2.20
CA ALA A 129 14.54 -3.22 0.95
C ALA A 129 15.64 -2.12 1.00
N PRO A 130 15.93 -1.44 -0.13
CA PRO A 130 16.77 -0.25 -0.08
C PRO A 130 16.17 0.80 0.86
N SER A 131 17.02 1.64 1.43
CA SER A 131 16.60 2.75 2.27
C SER A 131 15.68 3.67 1.49
N LEU A 132 14.70 4.27 2.18
CA LEU A 132 13.79 5.22 1.55
C LEU A 132 14.56 6.33 0.81
N ARG A 133 15.67 6.79 1.38
CA ARG A 133 16.58 7.74 0.73
C ARG A 133 17.05 7.27 -0.64
N THR A 134 17.66 6.10 -0.74
CA THR A 134 18.26 5.65 -2.02
C THR A 134 17.19 5.39 -3.06
N LEU A 135 16.00 4.92 -2.66
CA LEU A 135 14.85 4.79 -3.57
C LEU A 135 14.41 6.13 -4.13
N LEU A 136 14.25 7.15 -3.28
CA LEU A 136 13.83 8.48 -3.71
C LEU A 136 14.91 9.17 -4.56
N GLU A 137 16.19 9.05 -4.20
CA GLU A 137 17.32 9.58 -4.96
C GLU A 137 17.39 8.93 -6.35
N ALA A 138 17.27 7.60 -6.40
CA ALA A 138 17.21 6.85 -7.65
C ALA A 138 16.04 7.29 -8.54
N CYS A 139 14.83 7.38 -7.99
CA CYS A 139 13.66 7.81 -8.74
C CYS A 139 13.75 9.27 -9.22
N ALA A 140 14.26 10.17 -8.38
CA ALA A 140 14.47 11.57 -8.74
C ALA A 140 15.52 11.74 -9.87
N GLY A 141 16.49 10.83 -9.95
CA GLY A 141 17.57 10.84 -10.94
C GLY A 141 17.34 9.99 -12.19
N SER A 142 16.27 9.19 -12.26
CA SER A 142 16.12 8.15 -13.29
C SER A 142 15.55 8.63 -14.64
N GLU A 143 15.29 9.93 -14.83
CA GLU A 143 14.67 10.49 -16.05
C GLU A 143 13.38 9.76 -16.50
N GLY A 144 12.57 9.28 -15.56
CA GLY A 144 11.34 8.54 -15.90
C GLY A 144 11.44 7.02 -15.82
N GLN A 145 12.65 6.47 -15.78
CA GLN A 145 12.88 5.02 -15.83
C GLN A 145 12.48 4.28 -14.55
N LEU A 146 12.48 4.95 -13.40
CA LEU A 146 12.00 4.42 -12.14
C LEU A 146 10.73 5.11 -11.67
N ARG A 147 9.86 4.31 -11.08
CA ARG A 147 8.63 4.73 -10.40
C ARG A 147 8.50 3.96 -9.10
N LEU A 148 8.01 4.61 -8.04
CA LEU A 148 7.94 4.02 -6.71
C LEU A 148 6.50 3.78 -6.26
N SER A 149 6.28 2.75 -5.46
CA SER A 149 4.99 2.48 -4.83
C SER A 149 5.18 2.08 -3.37
N GLY A 150 4.16 2.34 -2.56
CA GLY A 150 4.21 2.09 -1.13
C GLY A 150 3.02 2.69 -0.42
N TYR A 151 3.24 3.13 0.81
CA TYR A 151 2.18 3.65 1.65
C TYR A 151 2.67 4.72 2.64
N GLY A 152 1.77 5.62 2.96
CA GLY A 152 1.88 6.51 4.11
C GLY A 152 1.08 5.96 5.30
N ILE A 153 1.66 6.02 6.49
CA ILE A 153 0.98 5.81 7.76
C ILE A 153 0.67 7.16 8.39
N GLY A 154 -0.62 7.40 8.61
CA GLY A 154 -1.14 8.65 9.12
C GLY A 154 -0.84 8.91 10.59
N PRO A 155 -1.01 10.17 11.05
CA PRO A 155 -0.83 10.54 12.44
C PRO A 155 -1.81 9.87 13.41
N GLN A 156 -2.82 9.15 12.89
CA GLN A 156 -3.68 8.25 13.64
C GLN A 156 -2.88 7.17 14.39
N ARG A 157 -1.70 6.78 13.89
CA ARG A 157 -0.86 5.72 14.46
C ARG A 157 0.44 6.24 15.08
N HIS A 158 1.08 5.44 15.92
CA HIS A 158 2.33 5.80 16.60
C HIS A 158 3.56 5.68 15.68
N ASP A 159 3.45 4.82 14.68
CA ASP A 159 4.44 4.55 13.65
C ASP A 159 4.18 5.37 12.36
N GLU A 160 3.73 6.63 12.53
CA GLU A 160 3.53 7.62 11.47
C GLU A 160 4.80 7.73 10.59
N ARG A 161 4.66 7.37 9.30
CA ARG A 161 5.79 7.21 8.37
C ARG A 161 5.38 7.26 6.90
N LEU A 162 6.36 7.45 6.03
CA LEU A 162 6.31 7.03 4.63
C LEU A 162 7.14 5.76 4.44
N SER A 163 6.62 4.77 3.73
CA SER A 163 7.35 3.56 3.33
C SER A 163 7.19 3.32 1.83
N VAL A 164 8.27 2.92 1.17
CA VAL A 164 8.28 2.42 -0.21
C VAL A 164 8.51 0.91 -0.13
N GLU A 165 7.62 0.13 -0.73
CA GLU A 165 7.67 -1.34 -0.72
C GLU A 165 7.90 -1.92 -2.12
N ALA A 166 7.83 -1.09 -3.16
CA ALA A 166 8.10 -1.52 -4.52
C ALA A 166 8.69 -0.42 -5.39
N LEU A 167 9.42 -0.88 -6.40
CA LEU A 167 9.87 -0.06 -7.52
C LEU A 167 9.51 -0.74 -8.85
N TRP A 168 9.32 0.09 -9.87
CA TRP A 168 9.13 -0.33 -11.24
C TRP A 168 10.22 0.28 -12.13
N ALA A 169 10.88 -0.57 -12.93
CA ALA A 169 11.97 -0.19 -13.80
C ALA A 169 11.64 -0.40 -15.29
N ALA A 170 11.67 0.69 -16.06
CA ALA A 170 11.37 0.75 -17.49
C ALA A 170 12.58 0.49 -18.39
N ASP A 171 13.73 0.17 -17.82
CA ASP A 171 15.00 0.02 -18.52
C ASP A 171 14.90 -0.92 -19.71
N HIS A 172 15.08 -0.38 -20.91
CA HIS A 172 14.89 -1.11 -22.17
C HIS A 172 15.81 -2.32 -22.29
N ASP A 173 17.09 -2.15 -21.92
CA ASP A 173 18.11 -3.20 -21.99
C ASP A 173 17.91 -4.33 -20.96
N LEU A 174 17.03 -4.11 -19.97
CA LEU A 174 16.67 -5.15 -18.99
C LEU A 174 15.43 -5.93 -19.43
N GLN A 175 14.71 -5.50 -20.47
CA GLN A 175 13.44 -6.11 -20.89
C GLN A 175 13.59 -7.49 -21.53
N ASP A 176 14.79 -7.85 -22.00
CA ASP A 176 15.09 -9.13 -22.64
C ASP A 176 15.50 -10.22 -21.63
N LEU A 177 15.51 -9.92 -20.33
CA LEU A 177 15.83 -10.89 -19.29
C LEU A 177 14.67 -11.85 -19.02
N ASP A 178 14.96 -13.14 -18.97
CA ASP A 178 14.01 -14.20 -18.68
C ASP A 178 13.86 -14.41 -17.17
N VAL A 179 12.89 -13.71 -16.57
CA VAL A 179 12.49 -13.91 -15.17
C VAL A 179 11.20 -14.68 -15.10
N HIS A 180 11.26 -15.88 -14.52
CA HIS A 180 10.10 -16.74 -14.33
C HIS A 180 9.36 -16.39 -13.03
N PRO A 181 8.02 -16.30 -13.03
CA PRO A 181 7.23 -16.03 -11.83
C PRO A 181 7.50 -17.04 -10.70
N GLU A 182 7.83 -18.29 -11.03
CA GLU A 182 8.13 -19.34 -10.05
C GLU A 182 9.62 -19.41 -9.68
N HIS A 183 10.47 -18.51 -10.19
CA HIS A 183 11.92 -18.48 -9.95
C HIS A 183 12.64 -19.84 -10.15
N ARG A 184 12.22 -20.59 -11.16
CA ARG A 184 12.77 -21.91 -11.53
C ARG A 184 14.17 -21.83 -12.15
N ASP A 185 14.81 -22.99 -12.34
CA ASP A 185 16.12 -23.12 -12.99
C ASP A 185 16.22 -22.31 -14.29
N GLY A 186 17.31 -21.55 -14.42
CA GLY A 186 17.55 -20.64 -15.55
C GLY A 186 16.92 -19.25 -15.42
N CYS A 187 16.18 -18.97 -14.34
CA CYS A 187 15.64 -17.64 -14.06
C CYS A 187 16.76 -16.61 -13.87
N GLN A 188 16.60 -15.45 -14.50
CA GLN A 188 17.56 -14.34 -14.47
C GLN A 188 17.22 -13.28 -13.41
N CYS A 189 16.45 -13.61 -12.37
CA CYS A 189 16.01 -12.66 -11.33
C CYS A 189 17.19 -12.02 -10.58
N GLU A 190 18.21 -12.80 -10.21
CA GLU A 190 19.41 -12.29 -9.55
C GLU A 190 20.20 -11.34 -10.46
N ALA A 191 20.35 -11.71 -11.74
CA ALA A 191 21.05 -10.87 -12.72
C ALA A 191 20.29 -9.57 -13.00
N LEU A 192 18.96 -9.62 -13.09
CA LEU A 192 18.10 -8.44 -13.20
C LEU A 192 18.28 -7.53 -11.98
N TRP A 193 18.12 -8.07 -10.77
CA TRP A 193 18.25 -7.27 -9.55
C TRP A 193 19.65 -6.67 -9.42
N ALA A 194 20.71 -7.43 -9.65
CA ALA A 194 22.08 -6.92 -9.58
C ALA A 194 22.28 -5.72 -10.51
N ARG A 195 21.74 -5.76 -11.74
CA ARG A 195 21.81 -4.65 -12.69
C ARG A 195 21.00 -3.44 -12.23
N VAL A 196 19.77 -3.64 -11.76
CA VAL A 196 18.92 -2.56 -11.24
C VAL A 196 19.57 -1.91 -10.02
N SER A 197 19.95 -2.72 -9.04
CA SER A 197 20.59 -2.27 -7.80
C SER A 197 21.86 -1.47 -8.08
N GLN A 198 22.74 -2.00 -8.93
CA GLN A 198 23.97 -1.29 -9.31
C GLN A 198 23.70 0.00 -10.09
N ARG A 199 22.79 -0.03 -11.07
CA ARG A 199 22.46 1.12 -11.94
C ARG A 199 21.95 2.30 -11.13
N TYR A 200 21.13 2.01 -10.13
CA TYR A 200 20.43 3.02 -9.34
C TYR A 200 21.04 3.26 -7.96
N GLY A 201 22.17 2.63 -7.64
CA GLY A 201 22.87 2.81 -6.36
C GLY A 201 22.03 2.36 -5.15
N LEU A 202 21.23 1.31 -5.31
CA LEU A 202 20.32 0.85 -4.26
C LEU A 202 21.08 0.06 -3.19
N ASP A 203 20.84 0.40 -1.93
CA ASP A 203 21.56 -0.14 -0.77
C ASP A 203 20.77 -1.25 -0.05
N ALA A 204 20.02 -2.07 -0.78
CA ALA A 204 19.18 -3.12 -0.18
C ALA A 204 19.98 -4.12 0.66
N LEU A 205 19.34 -4.64 1.70
CA LEU A 205 19.88 -5.72 2.53
C LEU A 205 19.37 -7.11 2.07
N ALA A 206 18.32 -7.16 1.26
CA ALA A 206 17.79 -8.37 0.66
C ALA A 206 17.34 -8.15 -0.80
N MET A 207 17.27 -9.25 -1.56
CA MET A 207 16.59 -9.30 -2.86
C MET A 207 15.09 -8.96 -2.69
N PRO A 208 14.42 -8.44 -3.73
CA PRO A 208 12.96 -8.40 -3.75
C PRO A 208 12.35 -9.80 -3.58
N ASP A 209 11.25 -9.90 -2.82
CA ASP A 209 10.47 -11.12 -2.64
C ASP A 209 9.68 -11.49 -3.90
N GLU A 210 9.24 -10.50 -4.66
CA GLU A 210 8.52 -10.68 -5.92
C GLU A 210 9.15 -9.85 -7.04
N ILE A 211 9.44 -10.50 -8.17
CA ILE A 211 9.91 -9.83 -9.39
C ILE A 211 9.00 -10.21 -10.55
N ARG A 212 8.29 -9.22 -11.12
CA ARG A 212 7.30 -9.44 -12.18
C ARG A 212 7.40 -8.43 -13.28
N ARG A 213 7.04 -8.86 -14.49
CA ARG A 213 6.86 -7.95 -15.61
C ARG A 213 5.44 -7.41 -15.63
N LEU A 214 5.29 -6.10 -15.49
CA LEU A 214 3.98 -5.43 -15.44
C LEU A 214 3.86 -4.33 -16.50
N ARG A 215 2.62 -3.98 -16.83
CA ARG A 215 2.24 -2.86 -17.71
C ARG A 215 1.23 -1.94 -17.01
N PRO A 216 1.64 -1.21 -15.97
CA PRO A 216 0.70 -0.43 -15.19
C PRO A 216 0.13 0.77 -15.97
N GLU A 217 -1.13 1.13 -15.73
CA GLU A 217 -1.81 2.27 -16.39
C GLU A 217 -1.11 3.60 -16.09
N TRP A 218 -0.63 3.79 -14.86
CA TRP A 218 0.12 4.99 -14.47
C TRP A 218 1.47 5.14 -15.21
N ALA A 219 1.95 4.08 -15.88
CA ALA A 219 3.10 4.14 -16.80
C ALA A 219 2.66 4.20 -18.27
N GLY A 220 1.40 4.54 -18.56
CA GLY A 220 0.85 4.55 -19.92
C GLY A 220 0.81 3.15 -20.56
N GLY A 221 0.82 2.09 -19.76
CA GLY A 221 0.88 0.70 -20.24
C GLY A 221 2.27 0.25 -20.71
N ALA A 222 3.31 1.04 -20.49
CA ALA A 222 4.68 0.65 -20.80
C ALA A 222 5.09 -0.60 -19.99
N PRO A 223 5.80 -1.58 -20.60
CA PRO A 223 6.32 -2.72 -19.86
C PRO A 223 7.49 -2.31 -18.98
N GLY A 224 7.56 -2.90 -17.80
CA GLY A 224 8.73 -2.79 -16.93
C GLY A 224 8.75 -3.84 -15.84
N TRP A 225 9.85 -3.88 -15.11
CA TRP A 225 10.07 -4.83 -14.02
C TRP A 225 9.62 -4.24 -12.70
N TRP A 226 8.60 -4.84 -12.12
CA TRP A 226 8.14 -4.62 -10.75
C TRP A 226 8.96 -5.48 -9.80
N MET A 227 9.49 -4.84 -8.76
CA MET A 227 10.26 -5.48 -7.69
C MET A 227 9.66 -5.03 -6.36
N TRP A 228 9.23 -5.98 -5.55
CA TRP A 228 8.49 -5.75 -4.30
C TRP A 228 9.11 -6.51 -3.12
N TRP A 229 8.98 -5.93 -1.93
CA TRP A 229 9.42 -6.49 -0.66
C TRP A 229 8.24 -6.59 0.31
N ASP A 230 8.05 -7.77 0.93
CA ASP A 230 6.96 -8.02 1.91
C ASP A 230 7.30 -7.46 3.28
#